data_AF-A0A9W7G940-F1
#
_entry.id   AF-A0A9W7G940-F1
#
_cell.length_a   1.000
_cell.length_b   1.000
_cell.length_c   1.000
_cell.angle_alpha   90.00
_cell.angle_beta   90.00
_cell.angle_gamma   90.00
#
_symmetry.space_group_name_H-M   'P 1'
#
loop_
_entity.id
_entity.type
_entity.pdbx_description
1 polymer ?
#
loop_
_entity_poly.entity_id
_entity_poly.type
_entity_poly.pdbx_seq_one_letter_code
_entity_poly.pdbx_strand_id
1 'polypeptide(L)'
;MSGFSQPIPSSISDDVREAGASIGIDVDKLRKKYLTTKLTANLAAGGSEDQLKVKQQLEDAARMRTLEANAGADSALTSGQADEKKEEIKRRLDKLVVCSRCNGQGLVKESYNFQVKDKNCDECEAEGILYKDPETGRLLKHSEAPAVDPSAYNIDKDELEKKARELAETTGLSSSAGLKETDLDIPPALM
;
A
#
# COMPACT_ATOMS: atom_id res chain seq x y z
N MET A 1 43.45 28.52 17.65
CA MET A 1 43.20 27.06 17.53
C MET A 1 41.73 26.89 17.18
N SER A 2 41.42 26.86 15.88
CA SER A 2 40.05 26.73 15.35
C SER A 2 39.64 25.26 15.36
N GLY A 3 38.63 24.93 16.15
CA GLY A 3 38.06 23.58 16.24
C GLY A 3 37.27 23.23 15.00
N PHE A 4 37.73 22.23 14.26
CA PHE A 4 37.01 21.60 13.14
C PHE A 4 35.86 20.74 13.71
N SER A 5 34.65 21.29 13.75
CA SER A 5 33.43 20.51 13.92
C SER A 5 32.99 19.99 12.55
N GLN A 6 33.39 18.77 12.19
CA GLN A 6 32.86 18.14 10.99
C GLN A 6 31.39 17.75 11.18
N PRO A 7 30.52 18.01 10.19
CA PRO A 7 29.12 17.60 10.23
C PRO A 7 29.04 16.07 10.25
N ILE A 8 28.24 15.53 11.18
CA ILE A 8 28.01 14.09 11.28
C ILE A 8 27.22 13.66 10.04
N PRO A 9 27.71 12.68 9.24
CA PRO A 9 26.98 12.19 8.08
C PRO A 9 25.63 11.59 8.52
N SER A 10 24.57 11.97 7.81
CA SER A 10 23.18 11.59 8.15
C SER A 10 22.89 10.11 7.91
N SER A 11 23.61 9.49 6.97
CA SER A 11 23.50 8.07 6.60
C SER A 11 24.75 7.28 6.99
N ILE A 12 24.54 6.06 7.48
CA ILE A 12 25.59 5.06 7.67
C ILE A 12 25.95 4.53 6.27
N SER A 13 27.23 4.33 5.98
CA SER A 13 27.66 3.69 4.73
C SER A 13 27.19 2.23 4.69
N ASP A 14 26.82 1.75 3.51
CA ASP A 14 26.30 0.39 3.35
C ASP A 14 27.34 -0.68 3.75
N ASP A 15 28.63 -0.40 3.54
CA ASP A 15 29.74 -1.26 3.99
C ASP A 15 29.71 -1.56 5.50
N VAL A 16 29.32 -0.57 6.32
CA VAL A 16 29.25 -0.72 7.78
C VAL A 16 28.01 -1.52 8.18
N ARG A 17 26.92 -1.37 7.44
CA ARG A 17 25.70 -2.14 7.65
C ARG A 17 25.91 -3.61 7.30
N GLU A 18 26.61 -3.88 6.20
CA GLU A 18 26.96 -5.23 5.76
C GLU A 18 27.97 -5.91 6.71
N ALA A 19 29.02 -5.18 7.12
CA ALA A 19 29.97 -5.67 8.11
C ALA A 19 29.28 -5.99 9.46
N GLY A 20 28.36 -5.13 9.92
CA GLY A 20 27.60 -5.39 11.14
C GLY A 20 26.70 -6.63 11.03
N ALA A 21 26.02 -6.79 9.90
CA ALA A 21 25.19 -7.97 9.62
C ALA A 21 26.02 -9.26 9.62
N SER A 22 27.25 -9.24 9.10
CA SER A 22 28.15 -10.40 9.09
C SER A 22 28.55 -10.89 10.50
N ILE A 23 28.49 -10.01 11.50
CA ILE A 23 28.80 -10.31 12.91
C ILE A 23 27.50 -10.53 13.71
N GLY A 24 26.32 -10.46 13.07
CA GLY A 24 25.01 -10.59 13.71
C GLY A 24 24.59 -9.35 14.51
N ILE A 25 25.21 -8.19 14.25
CA ILE A 25 24.91 -6.92 14.93
C ILE A 25 24.04 -6.05 14.02
N ASP A 26 22.83 -5.74 14.49
CA ASP A 26 21.95 -4.78 13.83
C ASP A 26 22.40 -3.35 14.15
N VAL A 27 23.23 -2.80 13.28
CA VAL A 27 23.84 -1.46 13.40
C VAL A 27 22.78 -0.36 13.49
N ASP A 28 21.64 -0.53 12.80
CA ASP A 28 20.55 0.44 12.81
C ASP A 28 19.83 0.44 14.17
N LYS A 29 19.59 -0.72 14.78
CA LYS A 29 19.09 -0.81 16.16
C LYS A 29 20.06 -0.21 17.17
N LEU A 30 21.36 -0.48 17.00
CA LEU A 30 22.39 0.06 17.89
C LEU A 30 22.40 1.60 17.84
N ARG A 31 22.40 2.19 16.64
CA ARG A 31 22.36 3.65 16.45
C ARG A 31 21.11 4.26 17.06
N LYS A 32 19.93 3.64 16.86
CA LYS A 32 18.68 4.09 17.49
C LYS A 32 18.81 4.11 19.02
N LYS A 33 19.38 3.06 19.62
CA LYS A 33 19.62 2.98 21.06
C LYS A 33 20.52 4.12 21.55
N TYR A 34 21.66 4.36 20.89
CA TYR A 34 22.58 5.43 21.27
C TYR A 34 22.02 6.84 21.03
N LEU A 35 21.22 7.05 19.98
CA LEU A 35 20.52 8.32 19.76
C LEU A 35 19.53 8.58 20.89
N THR A 36 18.75 7.58 21.29
CA THR A 36 17.80 7.71 22.41
C THR A 36 18.54 7.97 23.72
N THR A 37 19.64 7.29 24.00
CA THR A 37 20.42 7.48 25.23
C THR A 37 21.09 8.86 25.29
N LYS A 38 21.60 9.36 24.15
CA LYS A 38 22.21 10.70 24.08
C LYS A 38 21.17 11.82 24.22
N LEU A 39 19.97 11.63 23.66
CA LEU A 39 18.83 12.52 23.88
C LEU A 39 18.45 12.54 25.37
N THR A 40 18.29 11.38 26.01
CA THR A 40 17.96 11.30 27.45
C THR A 40 19.03 11.90 28.35
N ALA A 41 20.33 11.78 28.00
CA ALA A 41 21.42 12.38 28.76
C ALA A 41 21.43 13.91 28.67
N ASN A 42 21.12 14.47 27.50
CA ASN A 42 20.98 15.93 27.33
C ASN A 42 19.73 16.47 28.06
N LEU A 43 18.67 15.65 28.17
CA LEU A 43 17.46 15.98 28.91
C LEU A 43 17.65 16.04 30.43
N ALA A 44 18.53 15.21 30.99
CA ALA A 44 18.83 15.24 32.42
C ALA A 44 19.64 16.49 32.86
N ALA A 45 20.20 17.23 31.90
CA ALA A 45 20.98 18.45 32.14
C ALA A 45 20.20 19.77 31.91
N GLY A 46 18.95 19.70 31.43
CA GLY A 46 18.12 20.87 31.08
C GLY A 46 17.08 21.22 32.16
N GLY A 47 16.88 22.53 32.40
CA GLY A 47 15.95 23.07 33.39
C GLY A 47 14.48 22.71 33.14
N SER A 48 13.64 22.95 34.16
CA SER A 48 12.25 22.44 34.29
C SER A 48 11.28 22.78 33.15
N GLU A 49 11.56 23.79 32.32
CA GLU A 49 10.73 24.13 31.15
C GLU A 49 10.96 23.21 29.95
N ASP A 50 12.16 22.68 29.78
CA ASP A 50 12.48 21.81 28.64
C ASP A 50 11.95 20.38 28.85
N GLN A 51 11.77 19.95 30.10
CA GLN A 51 11.20 18.64 30.42
C GLN A 51 9.73 18.53 30.00
N LEU A 52 8.97 19.62 30.08
CA LEU A 52 7.56 19.66 29.65
C LEU A 52 7.41 19.56 28.13
N LYS A 53 8.22 20.31 27.37
CA LYS A 53 8.20 20.25 25.90
C LYS A 53 8.61 18.88 25.38
N VAL A 54 9.60 18.24 26.02
CA VAL A 54 9.99 16.89 25.62
C VAL A 54 8.94 15.86 26.00
N LYS A 55 8.31 15.97 27.17
CA LYS A 55 7.21 15.08 27.55
C LYS A 55 6.07 15.15 26.54
N GLN A 56 5.73 16.36 26.09
CA GLN A 56 4.73 16.59 25.05
C GLN A 56 5.16 16.02 23.68
N GLN A 57 6.42 16.20 23.29
CA GLN A 57 6.96 15.60 22.06
C GLN A 57 6.99 14.06 22.11
N LEU A 58 7.24 13.47 23.28
CA LEU A 58 7.25 12.02 23.47
C LEU A 58 5.83 11.44 23.36
N GLU A 59 4.84 12.16 23.88
CA GLU A 59 3.44 11.78 23.83
C GLU A 59 2.86 11.90 22.41
N ASP A 60 3.21 12.96 21.69
CA ASP A 60 2.89 13.11 20.26
C ASP A 60 3.57 12.04 19.41
N ALA A 61 4.83 11.69 19.70
CA ALA A 61 5.53 10.61 19.01
C ALA A 61 4.92 9.23 19.28
N ALA A 62 4.46 8.96 20.50
CA ALA A 62 3.75 7.73 20.86
C ALA A 62 2.38 7.63 20.16
N ARG A 63 1.69 8.77 20.00
CA ARG A 63 0.42 8.86 19.27
C ARG A 63 0.59 8.60 17.77
N MET A 64 1.67 9.11 17.17
CA MET A 64 1.98 8.81 15.77
C MET A 64 2.32 7.33 15.57
N ARG A 65 3.05 6.71 16.50
CA ARG A 65 3.36 5.26 16.44
C ARG A 65 2.13 4.36 16.51
N THR A 66 1.14 4.74 17.30
CA THR A 66 -0.11 3.97 17.43
C THR A 66 -0.97 4.08 16.17
N LEU A 67 -0.98 5.25 15.51
CA LEU A 67 -1.64 5.41 14.21
C LEU A 67 -0.94 4.59 13.11
N GLU A 68 0.40 4.56 13.09
CA GLU A 68 1.16 3.74 12.12
C GLU A 68 0.95 2.24 12.34
N ALA A 69 0.89 1.79 13.60
CA ALA A 69 0.64 0.38 13.92
C ALA A 69 -0.77 -0.08 13.47
N ASN A 70 -1.78 0.78 13.63
CA ASN A 70 -3.14 0.48 13.18
C ASN A 70 -3.25 0.55 11.64
N ALA A 71 -2.58 1.50 10.99
CA ALA A 71 -2.54 1.57 9.52
C ALA A 71 -1.81 0.37 8.88
N GLY A 72 -0.83 -0.21 9.57
CA GLY A 72 -0.15 -1.44 9.13
C GLY A 72 -1.00 -2.71 9.20
N ALA A 73 -1.93 -2.78 10.17
CA ALA A 73 -2.80 -3.96 10.35
C ALA A 73 -3.92 -4.05 9.30
N ASP A 74 -4.50 -2.91 8.89
CA ASP A 74 -5.51 -2.86 7.82
C ASP A 74 -4.91 -3.13 6.41
N SER A 75 -3.61 -2.87 6.23
CA SER A 75 -2.92 -3.09 4.96
C SER A 75 -2.59 -4.57 4.69
N ALA A 76 -2.40 -5.38 5.74
CA ALA A 76 -2.08 -6.81 5.59
C ALA A 76 -3.32 -7.66 5.27
N LEU A 77 -4.48 -7.37 5.88
CA LEU A 77 -5.75 -8.07 5.64
C LEU A 77 -6.40 -7.73 4.29
N THR A 78 -6.02 -6.62 3.67
CA THR A 78 -6.56 -6.20 2.36
C THR A 78 -5.79 -6.77 1.16
N SER A 79 -4.62 -7.39 1.38
CA SER A 79 -3.79 -7.93 0.29
C SER A 79 -4.47 -9.07 -0.48
N GLY A 80 -5.07 -10.04 0.21
CA GLY A 80 -5.80 -11.14 -0.44
C GLY A 80 -7.09 -10.71 -1.15
N GLN A 81 -7.85 -9.78 -0.55
CA GLN A 81 -9.07 -9.23 -1.16
C GLN A 81 -8.77 -8.27 -2.32
N ALA A 82 -7.60 -7.63 -2.32
CA ALA A 82 -7.18 -6.76 -3.41
C ALA A 82 -6.86 -7.56 -4.67
N ASP A 83 -6.29 -8.75 -4.56
CA ASP A 83 -5.94 -9.56 -5.72
C ASP A 83 -7.16 -10.18 -6.40
N GLU A 84 -8.16 -10.62 -5.64
CA GLU A 84 -9.43 -11.09 -6.20
C GLU A 84 -10.19 -9.97 -6.93
N LYS A 85 -10.26 -8.77 -6.33
CA LYS A 85 -10.83 -7.59 -6.98
C LYS A 85 -10.05 -7.15 -8.22
N LYS A 86 -8.72 -7.28 -8.22
CA LYS A 86 -7.91 -6.96 -9.40
C LYS A 86 -8.21 -7.90 -10.56
N GLU A 87 -8.30 -9.21 -10.30
CA GLU A 87 -8.65 -10.19 -11.33
C GLU A 87 -10.06 -9.96 -11.87
N GLU A 88 -11.01 -9.58 -11.02
CA GLU A 88 -12.34 -9.20 -11.45
C GLU A 88 -12.34 -7.93 -12.31
N ILE A 89 -11.62 -6.89 -11.91
CA ILE A 89 -11.46 -5.66 -12.70
C ILE A 89 -10.83 -5.97 -14.06
N LYS A 90 -9.81 -6.84 -14.11
CA LYS A 90 -9.22 -7.29 -15.38
C LYS A 90 -10.25 -7.95 -16.29
N ARG A 91 -11.08 -8.87 -15.75
CA ARG A 91 -12.17 -9.51 -16.53
C ARG A 91 -13.19 -8.49 -17.05
N ARG A 92 -13.41 -7.38 -16.35
CA ARG A 92 -14.28 -6.28 -16.83
C ARG A 92 -13.62 -5.50 -17.96
N LEU A 93 -12.32 -5.22 -17.83
CA LEU A 93 -11.55 -4.50 -18.84
C LEU A 93 -11.39 -5.33 -20.13
N ASP A 94 -11.29 -6.66 -20.04
CA ASP A 94 -11.21 -7.54 -21.21
C ASP A 94 -12.46 -7.50 -22.11
N LYS A 95 -13.61 -7.07 -21.57
CA LYS A 95 -14.84 -6.89 -22.36
C LYS A 95 -14.88 -5.56 -23.10
N LEU A 96 -13.99 -4.62 -22.77
CA LEU A 96 -13.92 -3.33 -23.44
C LEU A 96 -12.95 -3.42 -24.62
N VAL A 97 -13.42 -2.97 -25.78
CA VAL A 97 -12.65 -2.96 -27.02
C VAL A 97 -12.50 -1.52 -27.48
N VAL A 98 -11.26 -1.13 -27.79
CA VAL A 98 -10.96 0.21 -28.31
C VAL A 98 -11.32 0.27 -29.79
N CYS A 99 -12.05 1.31 -30.21
CA CYS A 99 -12.35 1.53 -31.62
C CYS A 99 -11.05 1.74 -32.41
N SER A 100 -10.79 0.89 -33.42
CA SER A 100 -9.57 0.92 -34.22
C SER A 100 -9.46 2.16 -35.13
N ARG A 101 -10.59 2.80 -35.46
CA ARG A 101 -10.61 3.94 -36.39
C ARG A 101 -10.21 5.26 -35.71
N CYS A 102 -10.67 5.48 -34.48
CA CYS A 102 -10.33 6.68 -33.70
C CYS A 102 -9.31 6.41 -32.58
N ASN A 103 -8.83 5.17 -32.43
CA ASN A 103 -7.93 4.74 -31.36
C ASN A 103 -8.44 5.10 -29.96
N GLY A 104 -9.74 4.97 -29.72
CA GLY A 104 -10.35 5.26 -28.42
C GLY A 104 -10.69 6.71 -28.15
N GLN A 105 -10.39 7.65 -29.07
CA GLN A 105 -10.64 9.07 -28.83
C GLN A 105 -12.09 9.49 -29.09
N GLY A 106 -12.89 8.67 -29.78
CA GLY A 106 -14.23 9.03 -30.24
C GLY A 106 -14.24 10.09 -31.35
N LEU A 107 -13.09 10.67 -31.69
CA LEU A 107 -12.94 11.74 -32.67
C LEU A 107 -11.97 11.33 -33.79
N VAL A 108 -12.27 11.76 -35.00
CA VAL A 108 -11.42 11.58 -36.19
C VAL A 108 -11.09 12.96 -36.75
N LYS A 109 -9.82 13.15 -37.11
CA LYS A 109 -9.33 14.38 -37.71
C LYS A 109 -9.54 14.35 -39.20
N GLU A 110 -10.31 15.30 -39.73
CA GLU A 110 -10.45 15.51 -41.16
C GLU A 110 -9.81 16.84 -41.57
N SER A 111 -8.93 16.77 -42.56
CA SER A 111 -8.36 17.96 -43.19
C SER A 111 -9.28 18.45 -44.29
N TYR A 112 -9.83 19.65 -44.13
CA TYR A 112 -10.63 20.33 -45.15
C TYR A 112 -10.15 21.76 -45.32
N ASN A 113 -9.73 22.11 -46.54
CA ASN A 113 -9.31 23.47 -46.92
C ASN A 113 -8.23 24.06 -45.96
N PHE A 114 -7.17 23.29 -45.71
CA PHE A 114 -6.06 23.64 -44.79
C PHE A 114 -6.45 23.78 -43.30
N GLN A 115 -7.69 23.46 -42.93
CA GLN A 115 -8.12 23.38 -41.53
C GLN A 115 -8.24 21.91 -41.12
N VAL A 116 -7.75 21.59 -39.93
CA VAL A 116 -8.00 20.29 -39.29
C VAL A 116 -9.25 20.44 -38.43
N LYS A 117 -10.28 19.66 -38.73
CA LYS A 117 -11.51 19.62 -37.93
C LYS A 117 -11.61 18.27 -37.25
N ASP A 118 -11.96 18.30 -35.97
CA ASP A 118 -12.33 17.10 -35.23
C ASP A 118 -13.81 16.81 -35.51
N LYS A 119 -14.08 15.59 -35.98
CA LYS A 119 -15.43 15.08 -36.19
C LYS A 119 -15.64 13.85 -35.32
N ASN A 120 -16.88 13.63 -34.90
CA ASN A 120 -17.25 12.39 -34.21
C ASN A 120 -16.99 11.18 -35.12
N CYS A 121 -16.44 10.13 -34.55
CA CYS A 121 -16.20 8.90 -35.28
C CYS A 121 -17.53 8.21 -35.58
N ASP A 122 -17.84 8.00 -36.86
CA ASP A 122 -19.12 7.39 -37.29
C ASP A 122 -19.29 5.93 -36.81
N GLU A 123 -18.19 5.21 -36.57
CA GLU A 123 -18.24 3.80 -36.18
C GLU A 123 -18.54 3.58 -34.70
N CYS A 124 -18.10 4.49 -33.83
CA CYS A 124 -18.31 4.40 -32.39
C CYS A 124 -19.16 5.54 -31.83
N GLU A 125 -19.75 6.36 -32.69
CA GLU A 125 -20.62 7.49 -32.36
C GLU A 125 -20.06 8.39 -31.24
N ALA A 126 -18.76 8.67 -31.29
CA ALA A 126 -18.01 9.47 -30.31
C ALA A 126 -17.74 8.82 -28.93
N GLU A 127 -18.07 7.56 -28.71
CA GLU A 127 -17.72 6.89 -27.45
C GLU A 127 -16.25 6.45 -27.40
N GLY A 128 -15.67 6.05 -28.53
CA GLY A 128 -14.27 5.59 -28.64
C GLY A 128 -14.00 4.20 -28.05
N ILE A 129 -14.69 3.81 -26.98
CA ILE A 129 -14.60 2.51 -26.32
C ILE A 129 -15.94 1.80 -26.49
N LEU A 130 -15.89 0.57 -26.98
CA LEU A 130 -17.06 -0.28 -27.24
C LEU A 130 -17.08 -1.47 -26.27
N TYR A 131 -18.27 -1.98 -25.98
CA TYR A 131 -18.45 -3.19 -25.18
C TYR A 131 -18.59 -4.40 -26.09
N LYS A 132 -17.78 -5.44 -25.87
CA LYS A 132 -17.92 -6.71 -26.58
C LYS A 132 -18.89 -7.60 -25.82
N ASP A 133 -20.02 -7.88 -26.44
CA ASP A 133 -21.00 -8.82 -25.91
C ASP A 133 -20.40 -10.24 -25.90
N PRO A 134 -20.30 -10.90 -24.73
CA PRO A 134 -19.74 -12.24 -24.64
C PRO A 134 -20.59 -13.30 -25.36
N GLU A 135 -21.91 -13.09 -25.50
CA GLU A 135 -22.80 -14.09 -26.09
C GLU A 135 -22.82 -14.00 -27.61
N THR A 136 -22.99 -12.78 -28.14
CA THR A 136 -23.10 -12.57 -29.59
C THR A 136 -21.77 -12.24 -30.27
N GLY A 137 -20.75 -11.86 -29.49
CA GLY A 137 -19.47 -11.37 -30.00
C GLY A 137 -19.55 -10.01 -30.69
N ARG A 138 -20.73 -9.36 -30.71
CA ARG A 138 -20.94 -8.05 -31.31
C ARG A 138 -20.37 -6.95 -30.43
N LEU A 139 -19.94 -5.86 -31.07
CA LEU A 139 -19.55 -4.64 -30.40
C LEU A 139 -20.81 -3.78 -30.21
N LEU A 140 -21.10 -3.48 -28.96
CA LEU A 140 -22.19 -2.64 -28.53
C LEU A 140 -21.64 -1.31 -28.03
N LYS A 141 -22.45 -0.27 -28.13
CA LYS A 141 -22.18 1.01 -27.47
C LYS A 141 -22.35 0.86 -25.98
N HIS A 142 -21.71 1.71 -25.20
CA HIS A 142 -21.83 1.71 -23.75
C HIS A 142 -23.27 1.99 -23.29
N SER A 143 -23.98 2.85 -24.02
CA SER A 143 -25.40 3.15 -23.79
C SER A 143 -26.34 1.96 -24.08
N GLU A 144 -25.93 1.04 -24.95
CA GLU A 144 -26.69 -0.15 -25.36
C GLU A 144 -26.23 -1.43 -24.62
N ALA A 145 -25.17 -1.32 -23.82
CA ALA A 145 -24.66 -2.44 -23.04
C ALA A 145 -25.74 -2.90 -22.05
N PRO A 146 -25.94 -4.23 -21.86
CA PRO A 146 -26.90 -4.73 -20.90
C PRO A 146 -26.58 -4.12 -19.53
N ALA A 147 -27.61 -3.55 -18.89
CA ALA A 147 -27.47 -3.04 -17.53
C ALA A 147 -26.96 -4.18 -16.67
N VAL A 148 -25.70 -4.08 -16.26
CA VAL A 148 -25.08 -5.07 -15.41
C VAL A 148 -25.79 -4.96 -14.07
N ASP A 149 -26.68 -5.92 -13.79
CA ASP A 149 -27.45 -5.92 -12.55
C ASP A 149 -26.46 -6.01 -11.38
N PRO A 150 -26.32 -4.95 -10.56
CA PRO A 150 -25.34 -4.95 -9.48
C PRO A 150 -25.62 -6.06 -8.46
N SER A 151 -26.83 -6.64 -8.45
CA SER A 151 -27.19 -7.77 -7.59
C SER A 151 -26.56 -9.10 -8.00
N ALA A 152 -26.16 -9.27 -9.26
CA ALA A 152 -25.44 -10.47 -9.73
C ALA A 152 -24.00 -10.58 -9.17
N TYR A 153 -23.57 -9.59 -8.39
CA TYR A 153 -22.22 -9.47 -7.84
C TYR A 153 -22.19 -9.48 -6.30
N ASN A 154 -23.33 -9.72 -5.64
CA ASN A 154 -23.31 -10.13 -4.25
C ASN A 154 -22.85 -11.58 -4.21
N ILE A 155 -21.54 -11.80 -4.15
CA ILE A 155 -21.02 -13.08 -3.70
C ILE A 155 -21.58 -13.27 -2.30
N ASP A 156 -22.48 -14.25 -2.14
CA ASP A 156 -23.06 -14.56 -0.84
C ASP A 156 -21.91 -14.76 0.14
N LYS A 157 -21.91 -13.96 1.21
CA LYS A 157 -20.85 -13.97 2.23
C LYS A 157 -20.58 -15.39 2.74
N ASP A 158 -21.63 -16.20 2.81
CA ASP A 158 -21.57 -17.62 3.20
C ASP A 158 -20.82 -18.49 2.19
N GLU A 159 -20.92 -18.20 0.88
CA GLU A 159 -20.18 -18.92 -0.17
C GLU A 159 -18.68 -18.56 -0.15
N LEU A 160 -18.37 -17.30 0.16
CA LEU A 160 -17.00 -16.83 0.34
C LEU A 160 -16.35 -17.46 1.59
N GLU A 161 -17.06 -17.51 2.71
CA GLU A 161 -16.60 -18.15 3.95
C GLU A 161 -16.40 -19.66 3.78
N LYS A 162 -17.24 -20.33 2.99
CA LYS A 162 -17.09 -21.76 2.68
C LYS A 162 -15.84 -22.05 1.83
N LYS A 163 -15.60 -21.26 0.77
CA LYS A 163 -14.38 -21.38 -0.05
C LYS A 163 -13.11 -21.06 0.74
N ALA A 164 -13.17 -20.10 1.66
CA ALA A 164 -12.05 -19.79 2.55
C ALA A 164 -11.69 -20.95 3.49
N ARG A 165 -12.70 -21.67 4.02
CA ARG A 165 -12.47 -22.88 4.84
C ARG A 165 -11.85 -24.03 4.03
N GLU A 166 -12.33 -24.29 2.81
CA GLU A 166 -11.73 -25.30 1.93
C GLU A 166 -10.27 -24.98 1.55
N LEU A 167 -9.96 -23.71 1.31
CA LEU A 167 -8.59 -23.27 1.03
C LEU A 167 -7.68 -23.39 2.25
N ALA A 168 -8.20 -23.13 3.46
CA ALA A 168 -7.45 -23.31 4.71
C ALA A 168 -7.14 -24.79 5.01
N GLU A 169 -8.08 -25.70 4.71
CA GLU A 169 -7.85 -27.15 4.86
C GLU A 169 -6.87 -27.69 3.83
N THR A 170 -6.92 -27.21 2.58
CA THR A 170 -6.04 -27.68 1.50
C THR A 170 -4.61 -27.11 1.59
N THR A 171 -4.42 -25.92 2.17
CA THR A 171 -3.08 -25.31 2.29
C THR A 171 -2.25 -25.82 3.47
N GLY A 172 -2.80 -26.65 4.36
CA GLY A 172 -2.00 -27.39 5.34
C GLY A 172 -1.14 -26.51 6.26
N LEU A 173 -1.50 -25.24 6.47
CA LEU A 173 -0.88 -24.40 7.49
C LEU A 173 -1.38 -24.86 8.87
N SER A 174 -0.79 -25.95 9.36
CA SER A 174 -0.86 -26.30 10.77
C SER A 174 -0.26 -25.15 11.57
N SER A 175 -1.13 -24.44 12.27
CA SER A 175 -0.87 -23.42 13.28
C SER A 175 -0.10 -24.01 14.47
N SER A 176 1.18 -24.36 14.27
CA SER A 176 2.09 -24.83 15.30
C SER A 176 3.24 -23.85 15.58
N ALA A 177 3.03 -22.56 15.31
CA ALA A 177 3.89 -21.50 15.87
C ALA A 177 3.46 -21.24 17.31
N GLY A 178 3.83 -22.16 18.21
CA GLY A 178 3.74 -21.96 19.65
C GLY A 178 4.59 -20.75 20.03
N LEU A 179 3.93 -19.66 20.38
CA LEU A 179 4.53 -18.56 21.14
C LEU A 179 4.90 -19.14 22.50
N LYS A 180 6.18 -19.50 22.67
CA LYS A 180 6.75 -19.70 24.00
C LYS A 180 6.74 -18.33 24.68
N GLU A 181 5.91 -18.19 25.71
CA GLU A 181 6.00 -17.13 26.70
C GLU A 181 7.45 -17.09 27.20
N THR A 182 8.19 -16.06 26.80
CA THR A 182 9.46 -15.74 27.43
C THR A 182 9.16 -14.90 28.65
N ASP A 183 9.31 -15.52 29.82
CA ASP A 183 9.41 -14.85 31.12
C ASP A 183 10.41 -13.68 31.02
N LEU A 184 9.87 -12.47 31.01
CA LEU A 184 10.64 -11.23 31.15
C LEU A 184 10.73 -10.91 32.64
N ASP A 185 11.82 -11.35 33.26
CA ASP A 185 12.27 -10.91 34.58
C ASP A 185 12.46 -9.38 34.58
N ILE A 186 11.51 -8.67 35.19
CA ILE A 186 11.59 -7.23 35.46
C ILE A 186 12.29 -7.07 36.81
N PRO A 187 13.51 -6.49 36.90
CA PRO A 187 14.16 -6.24 38.18
C PRO A 187 13.39 -5.17 38.97
N PRO A 188 13.26 -5.32 40.30
CA PRO A 188 12.53 -4.38 41.13
C PRO A 188 13.24 -3.03 41.19
N ALA A 189 12.46 -1.97 41.02
CA ALA A 189 12.88 -0.59 41.15
C ALA A 189 13.49 -0.33 42.53
N LEU A 190 14.72 0.19 42.55
CA LEU A 190 15.37 0.74 43.74
C LEU A 190 14.60 1.99 44.18
N MET A 191 14.14 1.98 45.44
CA MET A 191 13.78 3.16 46.22
C MET A 191 15.04 3.99 46.56
#